data_AF-A0A9P7ADK1-F1
#
_entry.id   AF-A0A9P7ADK1-F1
#
_cell.length_a   1.000
_cell.length_b   1.000
_cell.length_c   1.000
_cell.angle_alpha   90.00
_cell.angle_beta   90.00
_cell.angle_gamma   90.00
#
_symmetry.space_group_name_H-M   'P 1'
#
loop_
_entity.id
_entity.type
_entity.pdbx_description
1 polymer ?
#
loop_
_entity_poly.entity_id
_entity_poly.type
_entity_poly.pdbx_seq_one_letter_code
_entity_poly.pdbx_strand_id
1 'polypeptide(L)'
;MICADRNIRRIFLILAAYIADHPEQCLIACCKENHCPHCVVRPNQRGDHHHSPLRNVDETRTTLRHHQNGEDPHLFEDQGLHAIHYPFWAYLPHTDIFSCITPDEPLQ
;
A
#
# COMPACT_ATOMS: atom_id res chain seq x y z
N MET A 1 15.91 16.92 -16.04
CA MET A 1 14.86 16.60 -17.02
C MET A 1 14.69 17.77 -17.97
N ILE A 2 14.58 17.54 -19.27
CA ILE A 2 14.27 18.59 -20.24
C ILE A 2 12.78 18.91 -20.11
N CYS A 3 12.46 20.15 -19.79
CA CYS A 3 11.08 20.60 -19.65
C CYS A 3 10.52 21.09 -21.00
N ALA A 4 9.21 21.29 -21.09
CA ALA A 4 8.55 21.75 -22.32
C ALA A 4 9.07 23.12 -22.84
N ASP A 5 9.61 23.94 -21.94
CA ASP A 5 10.26 25.23 -22.23
C ASP A 5 11.72 25.09 -22.74
N ARG A 6 12.18 23.85 -22.98
CA ARG A 6 13.56 23.49 -23.35
C ARG A 6 14.62 23.79 -22.28
N ASN A 7 14.22 24.19 -21.08
CA ASN A 7 15.16 24.37 -19.97
C ASN A 7 15.43 23.04 -19.27
N ILE A 8 16.66 22.90 -18.77
CA ILE A 8 17.06 21.76 -17.96
C ILE A 8 16.80 22.10 -16.50
N ARG A 9 15.96 21.31 -15.84
CA ARG A 9 15.67 21.46 -14.41
C ARG A 9 16.04 20.19 -13.66
N ARG A 10 16.48 20.37 -12.41
CA ARG A 10 16.57 19.29 -11.42
C ARG A 10 15.16 19.07 -10.86
N ILE A 11 14.62 17.87 -11.05
CA ILE A 11 13.26 17.51 -10.64
C ILE A 11 13.37 16.34 -9.66
N PHE A 12 12.59 16.40 -8.58
CA PHE A 12 12.41 15.33 -7.63
C PHE A 12 10.96 14.86 -7.77
N LEU A 13 10.77 13.63 -8.27
CA LEU A 13 9.44 13.05 -8.40
C LEU A 13 9.04 12.43 -7.07
N ILE A 14 7.86 12.81 -6.57
CA ILE A 14 7.26 12.27 -5.34
C ILE A 14 5.85 11.81 -5.70
N LEU A 15 5.48 10.60 -5.27
CA LEU A 15 4.11 10.12 -5.40
C LEU A 15 3.27 10.78 -4.31
N ALA A 16 2.32 11.64 -4.68
CA ALA A 16 1.49 12.37 -3.73
C ALA A 16 0.14 11.69 -3.48
N ALA A 17 -0.52 11.23 -4.55
CA ALA A 17 -1.83 10.60 -4.49
C ALA A 17 -1.96 9.53 -5.57
N TYR A 18 -2.74 8.49 -5.28
CA TYR A 18 -3.09 7.42 -6.20
C TYR A 18 -4.61 7.23 -6.16
N ILE A 19 -5.29 7.60 -7.25
CA ILE A 19 -6.74 7.48 -7.38
C ILE A 19 -7.04 6.24 -8.20
N ALA A 20 -7.78 5.31 -7.59
CA ALA A 20 -8.11 4.02 -8.17
C ALA A 20 -9.40 3.50 -7.52
N ASP A 21 -10.07 2.53 -8.14
CA ASP A 21 -11.22 1.86 -7.53
C ASP A 21 -10.77 0.83 -6.47
N HIS A 22 -11.69 0.34 -5.62
CA HIS A 22 -11.33 -0.57 -4.51
C HIS A 22 -10.49 -1.80 -4.93
N PRO A 23 -10.79 -2.51 -6.03
CA PRO A 23 -9.94 -3.61 -6.50
C PRO A 23 -8.50 -3.15 -6.83
N GLU A 24 -8.34 -2.03 -7.55
CA GLU A 24 -7.03 -1.48 -7.86
C GLU A 24 -6.31 -0.93 -6.60
N GLN A 25 -7.03 -0.34 -5.65
CA GLN A 25 -6.47 0.08 -4.37
C GLN A 25 -5.92 -1.13 -3.59
N CYS A 26 -6.65 -2.24 -3.54
CA CYS A 26 -6.20 -3.47 -2.91
C CYS A 26 -4.96 -4.05 -3.62
N LEU A 27 -4.94 -4.02 -4.95
CA LEU A 27 -3.79 -4.43 -5.75
C LEU A 27 -2.54 -3.61 -5.41
N ILE A 28 -2.69 -2.28 -5.35
CA ILE A 28 -1.57 -1.38 -5.03
C ILE A 28 -1.15 -1.50 -3.56
N ALA A 29 -2.08 -1.70 -2.63
CA ALA A 29 -1.78 -1.95 -1.22
C ALA A 29 -1.22 -3.36 -0.95
N CYS A 30 -1.13 -4.21 -1.98
CA CYS A 30 -0.74 -5.61 -1.87
C CYS A 30 -1.61 -6.43 -0.92
N CYS A 31 -2.90 -6.11 -0.78
CA CYS A 31 -3.84 -6.86 0.04
C CYS A 31 -4.92 -7.55 -0.80
N LYS A 32 -5.53 -8.60 -0.24
CA LYS A 32 -6.68 -9.27 -0.83
C LYS A 32 -7.88 -8.31 -0.87
N GLU A 33 -8.76 -8.43 -1.87
CA GLU A 33 -9.90 -7.52 -2.07
C GLU A 33 -10.89 -7.46 -0.89
N ASN A 34 -10.94 -8.51 -0.08
CA ASN A 34 -11.76 -8.57 1.13
C ASN A 34 -11.11 -7.89 2.36
N HIS A 35 -9.90 -7.35 2.24
CA HIS A 35 -9.21 -6.61 3.29
C HIS A 35 -9.22 -5.10 3.03
N CYS A 36 -8.81 -4.32 4.03
CA CYS A 36 -8.67 -2.88 3.88
C CYS A 36 -7.29 -2.53 3.28
N PRO A 37 -7.22 -1.65 2.26
CA PRO A 37 -5.96 -1.15 1.73
C PRO A 37 -5.25 -0.16 2.67
N HIS A 38 -5.96 0.41 3.67
CA HIS A 38 -5.38 1.37 4.62
C HIS A 38 -4.92 0.76 5.94
N CYS A 39 -5.62 -0.25 6.45
CA CYS A 39 -5.38 -0.81 7.79
C CYS A 39 -5.34 -2.35 7.78
N VAL A 40 -4.83 -2.94 8.86
CA VAL A 40 -4.73 -4.40 9.03
C VAL A 40 -5.98 -5.00 9.70
N VAL A 41 -7.15 -4.39 9.47
CA VAL A 41 -8.42 -4.89 10.02
C VAL A 41 -8.77 -6.24 9.40
N ARG A 42 -9.33 -7.14 10.21
CA ARG A 42 -9.82 -8.42 9.70
C ARG A 42 -11.06 -8.19 8.80
N PRO A 43 -11.25 -9.00 7.74
CA PRO A 43 -12.38 -8.85 6.83
C PRO A 43 -13.75 -8.81 7.53
N ASN A 44 -13.91 -9.63 8.56
CA ASN A 44 -15.17 -9.76 9.31
C ASN A 44 -15.43 -8.60 10.28
N GLN A 45 -14.45 -7.73 10.49
CA GLN A 45 -14.54 -6.55 11.37
C GLN A 45 -14.54 -5.25 10.57
N ARG A 46 -14.53 -5.34 9.23
CA ARG A 46 -14.62 -4.18 8.35
C ARG A 46 -16.01 -3.57 8.47
N GLY A 47 -16.07 -2.27 8.75
CA GLY A 47 -17.32 -1.53 8.98
C GLY A 47 -17.72 -1.43 10.45
N ASP A 48 -17.03 -2.14 11.36
CA ASP A 48 -17.18 -1.94 12.79
C ASP A 48 -16.41 -0.69 13.25
N HIS A 49 -16.90 -0.01 14.30
CA HIS A 49 -16.21 1.13 14.92
C HIS A 49 -15.02 0.71 15.81
N HIS A 50 -14.14 -0.14 15.28
CA HIS A 50 -12.95 -0.60 15.96
C HIS A 50 -11.70 0.09 15.38
N HIS A 51 -10.84 0.58 16.27
CA HIS A 51 -9.52 1.07 15.86
C HIS A 51 -8.65 -0.10 15.41
N SER A 52 -8.22 -0.06 14.15
CA SER A 52 -7.26 -0.99 13.58
C SER A 52 -5.96 -0.26 13.24
N PRO A 53 -4.77 -0.87 13.41
CA PRO A 53 -3.53 -0.26 13.01
C PRO A 53 -3.51 0.03 11.50
N LEU A 54 -3.00 1.21 11.14
CA LEU A 54 -2.71 1.51 9.73
C LEU A 54 -1.60 0.60 9.21
N ARG A 55 -1.65 0.28 7.92
CA ARG A 55 -0.57 -0.46 7.25
C ARG A 55 0.70 0.37 7.25
N ASN A 56 1.83 -0.32 7.41
CA ASN A 56 3.14 0.30 7.39
C ASN A 56 3.96 -0.21 6.19
N VAL A 57 4.56 0.71 5.45
CA VAL A 57 5.34 0.43 4.23
C VAL A 57 6.47 -0.56 4.49
N ASP A 58 7.25 -0.36 5.55
CA ASP A 58 8.39 -1.20 5.88
C ASP A 58 7.96 -2.59 6.36
N GLU A 59 6.88 -2.66 7.16
CA GLU A 59 6.32 -3.92 7.64
C GLU A 59 5.75 -4.76 6.49
N THR A 60 4.94 -4.16 5.61
CA THR A 60 4.39 -4.86 4.45
C THR A 60 5.50 -5.32 3.50
N ARG A 61 6.50 -4.47 3.23
CA ARG A 61 7.64 -4.84 2.38
C ARG A 61 8.43 -6.01 2.99
N THR A 62 8.66 -5.98 4.30
CA THR A 62 9.40 -7.02 5.01
C THR A 62 8.65 -8.34 5.02
N THR A 63 7.33 -8.30 5.28
CA THR A 63 6.45 -9.46 5.25
C THR A 63 6.38 -10.08 3.85
N LEU A 64 6.25 -9.28 2.80
CA LEU A 64 6.28 -9.76 1.41
C LEU A 64 7.59 -10.44 1.05
N ARG A 65 8.72 -9.95 1.58
CA ARG A 65 10.05 -10.54 1.37
C ARG A 65 10.22 -11.85 2.13
N HIS A 66 9.79 -11.92 3.39
CA HIS A 66 9.79 -13.16 4.17
C HIS A 66 8.95 -14.23 3.48
N HIS A 67 7.72 -13.89 3.07
CA HIS A 67 6.87 -14.82 2.33
C HIS A 67 7.56 -15.32 1.04
N GLN A 68 8.22 -14.44 0.27
CA GLN A 68 8.96 -14.85 -0.92
C GLN A 68 10.05 -15.87 -0.63
N ASN A 69 10.71 -15.76 0.53
CA ASN A 69 11.75 -16.68 0.99
C ASN A 69 11.19 -17.96 1.64
N GLY A 70 9.86 -18.08 1.78
CA GLY A 70 9.22 -19.18 2.52
C GLY A 70 9.28 -19.02 4.04
N GLU A 71 9.53 -17.81 4.53
CA GLU A 71 9.60 -17.46 5.94
C GLU A 71 8.28 -16.84 6.41
N ASP A 72 7.88 -17.18 7.64
CA ASP A 72 6.72 -16.61 8.36
C ASP A 72 5.43 -16.40 7.54
N PRO A 73 4.76 -17.51 7.14
CA PRO A 73 3.49 -17.43 6.41
C PRO A 73 2.34 -16.89 7.27
N HIS A 74 2.48 -16.85 8.60
CA HIS A 74 1.40 -16.43 9.49
C HIS A 74 1.14 -14.93 9.38
N LEU A 75 2.20 -14.11 9.44
CA LEU A 75 2.05 -12.66 9.32
C LEU A 75 1.51 -12.23 7.95
N PHE A 76 1.93 -12.93 6.88
CA PHE A 76 1.42 -12.69 5.54
C PHE A 76 -0.09 -12.92 5.43
N GLU A 77 -0.58 -14.02 6.00
CA GLU A 77 -2.01 -14.34 6.02
C GLU A 77 -2.80 -13.44 6.98
N ASP A 78 -2.26 -13.13 8.16
CA ASP A 78 -2.89 -12.26 9.16
C ASP A 78 -3.09 -10.82 8.65
N GLN A 79 -2.13 -10.30 7.89
CA GLN A 79 -2.25 -9.01 7.22
C GLN A 79 -3.09 -9.06 5.94
N GLY A 80 -3.54 -10.26 5.52
CA GLY A 80 -4.33 -10.46 4.32
C GLY A 80 -3.62 -10.04 3.04
N LEU A 81 -2.31 -10.27 2.97
CA LEU A 81 -1.51 -9.83 1.83
C LEU A 81 -1.74 -10.71 0.59
N HIS A 82 -1.50 -10.11 -0.58
CA HIS A 82 -1.40 -10.80 -1.85
C HIS A 82 0.08 -10.93 -2.24
N ALA A 83 0.45 -11.96 -3.00
CA ALA A 83 1.84 -12.33 -3.30
C ALA A 83 2.48 -11.40 -4.37
N ILE A 84 2.44 -10.10 -4.12
CA ILE A 84 3.02 -9.04 -4.96
C ILE A 84 4.35 -8.67 -4.33
N HIS A 85 5.38 -9.47 -4.56
CA HIS A 85 6.68 -9.34 -3.88
C HIS A 85 7.46 -8.06 -4.24
N TYR A 86 7.14 -7.44 -5.37
CA TYR A 86 7.82 -6.25 -5.87
C TYR A 86 6.82 -5.17 -6.30
N PRO A 87 6.12 -4.54 -5.35
CA PRO A 87 5.23 -3.44 -5.68
C PRO A 87 6.04 -2.25 -6.21
N PHE A 88 5.46 -1.51 -7.17
CA PHE A 88 6.18 -0.42 -7.85
C PHE A 88 6.67 0.68 -6.90
N TRP A 89 5.95 0.89 -5.78
CA TRP A 89 6.24 1.90 -4.78
C TRP A 89 7.32 1.48 -3.77
N ALA A 90 7.77 0.22 -3.76
CA ALA A 90 8.71 -0.30 -2.75
C ALA A 90 10.04 0.48 -2.64
N TYR A 91 10.42 1.17 -3.71
CA TYR A 91 11.67 1.92 -3.83
C TYR A 91 11.45 3.40 -4.15
N LEU A 92 10.19 3.88 -4.11
CA LEU A 92 9.93 5.29 -4.33
C LEU A 92 10.35 6.11 -3.10
N PRO A 93 11.16 7.17 -3.27
CA PRO A 93 11.62 7.98 -2.15
C PRO A 93 10.46 8.82 -1.60
N HIS A 94 10.41 8.95 -0.27
CA HIS A 94 9.40 9.76 0.42
C HIS A 94 7.95 9.37 0.10
N THR A 95 7.71 8.09 -0.20
CA THR A 95 6.38 7.57 -0.54
C THR A 95 5.85 6.69 0.57
N ASP A 96 4.66 7.02 1.06
CA ASP A 96 3.81 6.11 1.82
C ASP A 96 2.55 5.83 1.00
N ILE A 97 2.54 4.67 0.33
CA ILE A 97 1.44 4.31 -0.57
C ILE A 97 0.09 4.25 0.15
N PHE A 98 0.06 3.83 1.41
CA PHE A 98 -1.18 3.66 2.17
C PHE A 98 -1.77 5.02 2.53
N SER A 99 -0.94 6.06 2.61
CA SER A 99 -1.39 7.45 2.77
C SER A 99 -1.78 8.12 1.44
N CYS A 100 -1.27 7.62 0.31
CA CYS A 100 -1.55 8.16 -1.03
C CYS A 100 -2.89 7.71 -1.59
N ILE A 101 -3.43 6.59 -1.10
CA ILE A 101 -4.74 6.06 -1.51
C ILE A 101 -5.82 6.95 -0.90
N THR A 102 -6.84 7.30 -1.69
CA THR A 102 -7.99 8.03 -1.15
C THR A 102 -8.93 7.03 -0.49
N PRO A 103 -9.37 7.26 0.76
CA PRO A 103 -10.35 6.40 1.41
C PRO A 103 -11.65 6.40 0.60
N ASP A 104 -12.14 5.23 0.21
CA ASP A 104 -13.47 5.09 -0.40
C ASP A 104 -14.60 5.37 0.60
N GLU A 105 -14.30 5.30 1.90
CA GLU A 105 -15.20 5.64 3.00
C GLU A 105 -14.53 6.66 3.93
N PRO A 106 -15.29 7.59 4.56
CA PRO A 106 -14.69 8.61 5.42
C PRO A 106 -13.86 7.94 6.54
N LEU A 107 -12.60 8.36 6.66
CA LEU A 107 -11.73 8.01 7.78
C LEU A 107 -12.48 8.32 9.09
N GLN A 108 -12.82 7.28 9.84
CA GLN A 108 -13.42 7.37 11.18
C GLN A 108 -12.39 6.98 12.23
#